data_AF-A0A077ZJ97-F1
#
_entry.id   AF-A0A077ZJ97-F1
#
_cell.length_a   1.000
_cell.length_b   1.000
_cell.length_c   1.000
_cell.angle_alpha   90.00
_cell.angle_beta   90.00
_cell.angle_gamma   90.00
#
_symmetry.space_group_name_H-M   'P 1'
#
loop_
_entity.id
_entity.type
_entity.pdbx_description
1 polymer ?
#
loop_
_entity_poly.entity_id
_entity_poly.type
_entity_poly.pdbx_seq_one_letter_code
_entity_poly.pdbx_strand_id
1 'polypeptide(L)'
;MITAPLVMPDVITGLSLLLLFVALAHAIGWPADRGMLTIWLAHVTFCTAYVAVVISSRLRELDSSIEEAAMDLGATPLKVFFVITLPMIMPAIISGWLLAFTLSLDDLVIASFVSGPGATTLPMLVFSSVRMGVNPEINALATLILGAVGIVGFIAWYLMARAEKQRIRDIQRARRG
;
A
#
# COMPACT_ATOMS: atom_id res chain seq x y z
N MET A 1 -18.52 5.11 6.27
CA MET A 1 -17.38 5.85 6.86
C MET A 1 -16.04 5.44 6.25
N ILE A 2 -15.78 4.17 5.92
CA ILE A 2 -14.49 3.72 5.36
C ILE A 2 -14.13 4.37 4.01
N THR A 3 -15.12 4.77 3.21
CA THR A 3 -14.92 5.37 1.88
C THR A 3 -14.57 6.86 1.89
N ALA A 4 -14.57 7.53 3.05
CA ALA A 4 -14.35 8.98 3.12
C ALA A 4 -12.99 9.42 2.54
N PRO A 5 -11.86 8.74 2.83
CA PRO A 5 -10.57 9.13 2.25
C PRO A 5 -10.49 8.96 0.72
N LEU A 6 -11.34 8.11 0.12
CA LEU A 6 -11.33 7.87 -1.32
C LEU A 6 -11.93 9.05 -2.12
N VAL A 7 -12.68 9.94 -1.47
CA VAL A 7 -13.31 11.11 -2.11
C VAL A 7 -12.68 12.43 -1.68
N MET A 8 -11.85 12.42 -0.63
CA MET A 8 -11.20 13.62 -0.12
C MET A 8 -9.95 13.94 -0.95
N PRO A 9 -9.75 15.21 -1.37
CA PRO A 9 -8.49 15.62 -1.94
C PRO A 9 -7.33 15.40 -0.96
N ASP A 10 -6.19 14.91 -1.44
CA ASP A 10 -5.01 14.59 -0.63
C ASP A 10 -4.53 15.79 0.20
N VAL A 11 -4.68 17.00 -0.34
CA VAL A 11 -4.36 18.26 0.36
C VAL A 11 -5.21 18.44 1.62
N ILE A 12 -6.51 18.12 1.55
CA ILE A 12 -7.41 18.23 2.70
C ILE A 12 -7.03 17.19 3.74
N THR A 13 -6.75 15.96 3.32
CA THR A 13 -6.32 14.87 4.22
C THR A 13 -5.00 15.23 4.90
N GLY A 14 -3.99 15.68 4.13
CA GLY A 14 -2.69 16.10 4.64
C GLY A 14 -2.79 17.28 5.62
N LEU A 15 -3.54 18.32 5.29
CA LEU A 15 -3.77 19.46 6.18
C LEU A 15 -4.51 19.02 7.45
N SER A 16 -5.52 18.16 7.33
CA SER A 16 -6.29 17.66 8.48
C SER A 16 -5.41 16.84 9.43
N LEU A 17 -4.54 15.98 8.89
CA LEU A 17 -3.58 15.20 9.68
C LEU A 17 -2.50 16.08 10.31
N LEU A 18 -2.01 17.10 9.61
CA LEU A 18 -1.13 18.11 10.19
C LEU A 18 -1.78 18.79 11.39
N LEU A 19 -2.99 19.32 11.22
CA LEU A 19 -3.73 19.98 12.30
C LEU A 19 -4.00 19.02 13.46
N LEU A 20 -4.29 17.75 13.18
CA LEU A 20 -4.43 16.71 14.19
C LEU A 20 -3.13 16.51 14.98
N PHE A 21 -1.99 16.33 14.30
CA PHE A 21 -0.69 16.15 14.98
C PHE A 21 -0.29 17.39 15.78
N VAL A 22 -0.58 18.59 15.28
CA VAL A 22 -0.36 19.84 16.04
C VAL A 22 -1.27 19.88 17.26
N ALA A 23 -2.56 19.55 17.13
CA ALA A 23 -3.50 19.54 18.25
C ALA A 23 -3.12 18.51 19.32
N LEU A 24 -2.71 17.30 18.92
CA LEU A 24 -2.23 16.26 19.83
C LEU A 24 -0.94 16.67 20.53
N ALA A 25 -0.02 17.34 19.82
CA ALA A 25 1.21 17.85 20.41
C ALA A 25 0.91 18.87 21.52
N HIS A 26 -0.09 19.74 21.34
CA HIS A 26 -0.51 20.69 22.37
C HIS A 26 -1.28 20.03 23.52
N ALA A 27 -2.10 19.00 23.24
CA ALA A 27 -2.97 18.38 24.24
C ALA A 27 -2.27 17.34 25.12
N ILE A 28 -1.41 16.50 24.52
CA ILE A 28 -0.80 15.32 25.17
C ILE A 28 0.74 15.41 25.12
N GLY A 29 1.31 16.35 24.36
CA GLY A 29 2.76 16.44 24.15
C GLY A 29 3.29 15.49 23.07
N TRP A 30 2.40 14.86 22.29
CA TRP A 30 2.76 13.90 21.26
C TRP A 30 2.10 14.23 19.91
N PRO A 31 2.81 14.16 18.77
CA PRO A 31 4.24 13.89 18.63
C PRO A 31 5.08 15.10 19.07
N ALA A 32 6.18 14.88 19.79
CA ALA A 32 7.08 15.97 20.22
C ALA A 32 7.66 16.72 19.02
N ASP A 33 8.08 15.96 18.00
CA ASP A 33 8.51 16.46 16.70
C ASP A 33 7.81 15.68 15.59
N ARG A 34 7.41 16.38 14.52
CA ARG A 34 6.96 15.74 13.29
C ARG A 34 8.16 15.13 12.58
N GLY A 35 8.02 13.94 12.02
CA GLY A 35 9.14 13.21 11.44
C GLY A 35 8.70 11.96 10.68
N MET A 36 9.57 10.96 10.60
CA MET A 36 9.26 9.70 9.90
C MET A 36 8.02 9.01 10.48
N LEU A 37 7.81 9.09 11.79
CA LEU A 37 6.68 8.46 12.46
C LEU A 37 5.34 9.08 12.04
N THR A 38 5.25 10.41 11.95
CA THR A 38 4.02 11.10 11.53
C THR A 38 3.72 10.82 10.06
N ILE A 39 4.75 10.72 9.22
CA ILE A 39 4.63 10.26 7.82
C ILE A 39 4.08 8.84 7.79
N TRP A 40 4.68 7.91 8.54
CA TRP A 40 4.23 6.53 8.59
C TRP A 40 2.77 6.40 9.03
N LEU A 41 2.36 7.08 10.10
CA LEU A 41 0.97 7.05 10.56
C LEU A 41 -0.01 7.64 9.55
N ALA A 42 0.37 8.74 8.89
CA ALA A 42 -0.44 9.36 7.86
C ALA A 42 -0.65 8.41 6.68
N HIS A 43 0.43 7.78 6.20
CA HIS A 43 0.38 6.84 5.08
C HIS A 43 -0.38 5.56 5.45
N VAL A 44 -0.20 5.03 6.67
CA VAL A 44 -0.99 3.88 7.16
C VAL A 44 -2.47 4.22 7.17
N THR A 45 -2.84 5.39 7.71
CA THR A 45 -4.25 5.82 7.79
C THR A 45 -4.86 5.97 6.39
N PHE A 46 -4.14 6.64 5.49
CA PHE A 46 -4.57 6.86 4.12
C PHE A 46 -4.68 5.54 3.33
N CYS A 47 -3.62 4.74 3.31
CA CYS A 47 -3.57 3.48 2.56
C CYS A 47 -4.58 2.45 3.08
N THR A 48 -4.84 2.42 4.40
CA THR A 48 -5.80 1.48 4.99
C THR A 48 -7.20 1.65 4.38
N ALA A 49 -7.62 2.87 4.03
CA ALA A 49 -8.92 3.08 3.38
C ALA A 49 -9.02 2.37 2.03
N TYR A 50 -7.96 2.43 1.21
CA TYR A 50 -7.89 1.73 -0.08
C TYR A 50 -7.79 0.21 0.11
N VAL A 51 -6.91 -0.25 1.01
CA VAL A 51 -6.72 -1.67 1.30
C VAL A 51 -8.00 -2.31 1.86
N ALA A 52 -8.72 -1.60 2.73
CA ALA A 52 -10.00 -2.07 3.28
C ALA A 52 -11.04 -2.28 2.17
N VAL A 53 -11.09 -1.43 1.14
CA VAL A 53 -11.97 -1.63 -0.01
C VAL A 53 -11.58 -2.89 -0.78
N VAL A 54 -10.29 -3.09 -1.07
CA VAL A 54 -9.80 -4.29 -1.77
C VAL A 54 -10.12 -5.57 -0.99
N ILE A 55 -9.82 -5.60 0.31
CA ILE A 55 -10.06 -6.76 1.16
C ILE A 55 -11.56 -7.01 1.35
N SER A 56 -12.37 -5.97 1.57
CA SER A 56 -13.83 -6.13 1.75
C SER A 56 -14.52 -6.64 0.49
N SER A 57 -14.04 -6.27 -0.70
CA SER A 57 -14.50 -6.86 -1.97
C SER A 57 -14.24 -8.35 -2.00
N ARG A 58 -13.03 -8.78 -1.61
CA ARG A 58 -12.68 -10.21 -1.61
C ARG A 58 -13.47 -11.00 -0.58
N LEU A 59 -13.66 -10.46 0.62
CA LEU A 59 -14.45 -11.12 1.66
C LEU A 59 -15.91 -11.35 1.23
N ARG A 60 -16.50 -10.43 0.47
CA ARG A 60 -17.88 -10.58 -0.06
C ARG A 60 -18.02 -11.69 -1.10
N GLU A 61 -16.93 -12.10 -1.75
CA GLU A 61 -16.92 -13.18 -2.73
C GLU A 61 -16.68 -14.55 -2.09
N LEU A 62 -16.26 -14.61 -0.82
CA LEU A 62 -16.03 -15.88 -0.14
C LEU A 62 -17.36 -16.53 0.25
N ASP A 63 -17.44 -17.84 0.05
CA ASP A 63 -18.56 -18.65 0.49
C ASP A 63 -18.45 -18.91 1.99
N SER A 64 -19.36 -18.32 2.78
CA SER A 64 -19.39 -18.47 4.24
C SER A 64 -19.65 -19.92 4.68
N SER A 65 -20.23 -20.76 3.80
CA SER A 65 -20.50 -22.16 4.12
C SER A 65 -19.22 -22.97 4.39
N ILE A 66 -18.07 -22.57 3.82
CA ILE A 66 -16.79 -23.24 4.07
C ILE A 66 -16.33 -22.98 5.52
N GLU A 67 -16.52 -21.76 6.02
CA GLU A 67 -16.18 -21.39 7.40
C GLU A 67 -17.13 -22.06 8.40
N GLU A 68 -18.43 -22.06 8.09
CA GLU A 68 -19.46 -22.75 8.88
C GLU A 68 -19.19 -24.26 8.98
N ALA A 69 -18.91 -24.93 7.85
CA ALA A 69 -18.59 -26.36 7.84
C ALA A 69 -17.33 -26.70 8.64
N ALA A 70 -16.32 -25.82 8.63
CA ALA A 70 -15.13 -26.01 9.44
C ALA A 70 -15.40 -25.88 10.95
N MET A 71 -16.27 -24.95 11.34
CA MET A 71 -16.73 -24.81 12.73
C MET A 71 -17.58 -26.01 13.17
N ASP A 72 -18.43 -26.54 12.29
CA ASP A 72 -19.23 -27.75 12.55
C ASP A 72 -18.36 -29.01 12.77
N LEU A 73 -17.21 -29.08 12.10
CA LEU A 73 -16.19 -30.12 12.33
C LEU A 73 -15.36 -29.91 13.61
N GLY A 74 -15.68 -28.90 14.41
CA GLY A 74 -15.04 -28.62 15.69
C GLY A 74 -13.80 -27.72 15.61
N ALA A 75 -13.56 -27.03 14.50
CA ALA A 75 -12.51 -26.02 14.44
C ALA A 75 -12.91 -24.76 15.21
N THR A 76 -12.00 -24.23 16.03
CA THR A 76 -12.23 -22.96 16.72
C THR A 76 -12.23 -21.80 15.72
N PRO A 77 -12.98 -20.70 15.95
CA PRO A 77 -13.05 -19.56 15.02
C PRO A 77 -11.68 -18.99 14.66
N LEU A 78 -10.75 -18.95 15.62
CA LEU A 78 -9.37 -18.49 15.39
C LEU A 78 -8.61 -19.44 14.43
N LYS A 79 -8.82 -20.76 14.56
CA LYS A 79 -8.23 -21.75 13.66
C LYS A 79 -8.82 -21.64 12.25
N VAL A 80 -10.14 -21.46 12.14
CA VAL A 80 -10.81 -21.23 10.85
C VAL A 80 -10.25 -19.98 10.17
N PHE A 81 -10.07 -18.88 10.91
CA PHE A 81 -9.48 -17.66 10.35
C PHE A 81 -8.08 -17.89 9.77
N PHE A 82 -7.14 -18.47 10.51
CA PHE A 82 -5.76 -18.63 10.04
C PHE A 82 -5.59 -19.73 8.98
N VAL A 83 -6.44 -20.76 8.99
CA VAL A 83 -6.30 -21.94 8.11
C VAL A 83 -7.15 -21.83 6.84
N ILE A 84 -8.27 -21.11 6.89
CA ILE A 84 -9.25 -21.03 5.80
C ILE A 84 -9.35 -19.58 5.32
N THR A 85 -9.92 -18.69 6.13
CA THR A 85 -10.24 -17.31 5.72
C THR A 85 -9.01 -16.57 5.24
N LEU A 86 -7.92 -16.59 6.01
CA LEU A 86 -6.68 -15.86 5.72
C LEU A 86 -6.06 -16.32 4.39
N PRO A 87 -5.77 -17.63 4.16
CA PRO A 87 -5.33 -18.13 2.85
C PRO A 87 -6.24 -17.75 1.69
N MET A 88 -7.57 -17.73 1.88
CA MET A 88 -8.53 -17.36 0.84
C MET A 88 -8.50 -15.88 0.47
N ILE A 89 -8.21 -15.00 1.44
CA ILE A 89 -8.04 -13.55 1.20
C ILE A 89 -6.58 -13.15 0.91
N MET A 90 -5.59 -14.04 1.09
CA MET A 90 -4.17 -13.72 0.83
C MET A 90 -3.91 -13.06 -0.52
N PRO A 91 -4.50 -13.51 -1.66
CA PRO A 91 -4.32 -12.84 -2.94
C PRO A 91 -4.77 -11.36 -2.92
N ALA A 92 -5.86 -11.06 -2.21
CA ALA A 92 -6.35 -9.69 -2.03
C ALA A 92 -5.50 -8.90 -1.04
N ILE A 93 -4.95 -9.52 0.01
CA ILE A 93 -4.00 -8.87 0.92
C ILE A 93 -2.74 -8.46 0.16
N ILE A 94 -2.17 -9.35 -0.67
CA ILE A 94 -0.98 -9.04 -1.48
C ILE A 94 -1.29 -7.92 -2.48
N SER A 95 -2.46 -7.97 -3.13
CA SER A 95 -2.90 -6.93 -4.06
C SER A 95 -3.09 -5.58 -3.37
N GLY A 96 -3.73 -5.58 -2.19
CA GLY A 96 -3.90 -4.39 -1.36
C GLY A 96 -2.56 -3.83 -0.86
N TRP A 97 -1.63 -4.70 -0.46
CA TRP A 97 -0.28 -4.30 -0.07
C TRP A 97 0.47 -3.64 -1.23
N LEU A 98 0.43 -4.20 -2.43
CA LEU A 98 1.04 -3.60 -3.63
C LEU A 98 0.42 -2.23 -3.96
N LEU A 99 -0.90 -2.11 -3.83
CA LEU A 99 -1.61 -0.84 -4.03
C LEU A 99 -1.16 0.20 -3.00
N ALA A 100 -1.18 -0.15 -1.71
CA ALA A 100 -0.74 0.73 -0.63
C ALA A 100 0.72 1.16 -0.77
N PHE A 101 1.60 0.23 -1.16
CA PHE A 101 3.00 0.52 -1.42
C PHE A 101 3.16 1.54 -2.55
N THR A 102 2.42 1.37 -3.65
CA THR A 102 2.45 2.29 -4.80
C THR A 102 1.98 3.68 -4.39
N LEU A 103 0.81 3.78 -3.75
CA LEU A 103 0.23 5.04 -3.26
C LEU A 103 1.12 5.74 -2.22
N SER A 104 1.84 4.97 -1.41
CA SER A 104 2.74 5.51 -0.40
C SER A 104 4.06 5.99 -0.99
N LEU A 105 4.52 5.38 -2.09
CA LEU A 105 5.78 5.73 -2.74
C LEU A 105 5.69 7.01 -3.57
N ASP A 106 4.54 7.29 -4.17
CA ASP A 106 4.33 8.48 -5.02
C ASP A 106 3.72 9.67 -4.28
N ASP A 107 3.20 9.48 -3.06
CA ASP A 107 2.62 10.57 -2.29
C ASP A 107 3.68 11.62 -1.88
N LEU A 108 3.54 12.78 -2.51
CA LEU A 108 4.24 14.01 -2.16
C LEU A 108 3.39 14.88 -1.23
N VAL A 109 2.07 14.84 -1.39
CA VAL A 109 1.17 15.85 -0.81
C VAL A 109 1.02 15.60 0.68
N ILE A 110 0.55 14.42 1.10
CA ILE A 110 0.34 14.12 2.52
C ILE A 110 1.69 14.17 3.25
N ALA A 111 2.72 13.55 2.67
CA ALA A 111 4.09 13.57 3.19
C ALA A 111 4.60 15.00 3.43
N SER A 112 4.32 15.96 2.54
CA SER A 112 4.75 17.36 2.71
C SER A 112 4.06 18.08 3.88
N PHE A 113 2.81 17.73 4.18
CA PHE A 113 2.09 18.33 5.31
C PHE A 113 2.50 17.72 6.65
N VAL A 114 2.75 16.42 6.71
CA VAL A 114 2.98 15.71 7.98
C VAL A 114 4.45 15.50 8.33
N SER A 115 5.36 15.80 7.41
CA SER A 115 6.80 15.78 7.67
C SER A 115 7.24 16.93 8.57
N GLY A 116 8.33 16.72 9.30
CA GLY A 116 9.03 17.77 10.04
C GLY A 116 10.51 17.82 9.66
N PRO A 117 11.28 18.70 10.32
CA PRO A 117 12.70 18.89 10.04
C PRO A 117 13.46 17.55 10.07
N GLY A 118 14.26 17.28 9.04
CA GLY A 118 15.05 16.05 8.94
C GLY A 118 14.32 14.82 8.39
N ALA A 119 13.01 14.88 8.12
CA ALA A 119 12.23 13.77 7.57
C ALA A 119 11.78 14.03 6.12
N THR A 120 12.73 14.05 5.18
CA THR A 120 12.45 14.22 3.75
C THR A 120 12.34 12.86 3.05
N THR A 121 11.19 12.57 2.45
CA THR A 121 10.96 11.37 1.63
C THR A 121 11.57 11.52 0.24
N LEU A 122 11.74 10.41 -0.48
CA LEU A 122 12.28 10.43 -1.84
C LEU A 122 11.48 11.34 -2.79
N PRO A 123 10.14 11.30 -2.85
CA PRO A 123 9.37 12.22 -3.68
C PRO A 123 9.57 13.69 -3.31
N MET A 124 9.61 14.01 -2.01
CA MET A 124 9.89 15.37 -1.55
C MET A 124 11.28 15.84 -1.95
N LEU A 125 12.28 14.96 -1.85
CA LEU A 125 13.65 15.27 -2.26
C LEU A 125 13.71 15.54 -3.77
N VAL A 126 13.12 14.67 -4.60
CA VAL A 126 13.09 14.86 -6.05
C VAL A 126 12.35 16.16 -6.42
N PHE A 127 11.18 16.40 -5.83
CA PHE A 127 10.39 17.61 -6.10
C PHE A 127 11.11 18.90 -5.68
N SER A 128 11.71 18.92 -4.47
CA SER A 128 12.47 20.07 -3.97
C SER A 128 13.71 20.35 -4.84
N SER A 129 14.36 19.30 -5.34
CA SER A 129 15.52 19.40 -6.22
C SER A 129 15.20 19.97 -7.59
N VAL A 130 14.05 19.60 -8.17
CA VAL A 130 13.57 20.21 -9.43
C VAL A 130 13.28 21.71 -9.21
N ARG A 131 12.74 22.07 -8.05
CA ARG A 131 12.39 23.46 -7.72
C ARG A 131 13.59 24.36 -7.39
N MET A 132 14.63 23.83 -6.74
CA MET A 132 15.81 24.62 -6.32
C MET A 132 16.91 24.76 -7.39
N GLY A 133 16.65 24.25 -8.60
CA GLY A 133 17.65 24.14 -9.66
C GLY A 133 18.26 22.75 -9.65
N VAL A 134 18.21 22.09 -10.81
CA VAL A 134 18.65 20.70 -11.00
C VAL A 134 20.13 20.53 -10.68
N ASN A 135 20.43 20.06 -9.47
CA ASN A 135 21.73 19.48 -9.18
C ASN A 135 21.88 18.19 -10.02
N PRO A 136 22.93 18.06 -10.85
CA PRO A 136 23.16 16.85 -11.65
C PRO A 136 23.14 15.56 -10.84
N GLU A 137 23.52 15.63 -9.57
CA GLU A 137 23.51 14.52 -8.60
C GLU A 137 22.10 13.97 -8.36
N ILE A 138 21.08 14.82 -8.25
CA ILE A 138 19.70 14.36 -8.00
C ILE A 138 19.09 13.76 -9.27
N ASN A 139 19.40 14.31 -10.44
CA ASN A 139 19.00 13.72 -11.72
C ASN A 139 19.66 12.33 -11.93
N ALA A 140 20.93 12.19 -11.54
CA ALA A 140 21.62 10.90 -11.55
C ALA A 140 20.96 9.89 -10.59
N LEU A 141 20.66 10.32 -9.35
CA LEU A 141 19.96 9.48 -8.37
C LEU A 141 18.57 9.06 -8.86
N ALA A 142 17.79 9.99 -9.40
CA ALA A 142 16.47 9.70 -9.96
C ALA A 142 16.56 8.72 -11.13
N THR A 143 17.55 8.87 -12.01
CA THR A 143 17.80 7.95 -13.13
C THR A 143 18.19 6.56 -12.65
N LEU A 144 19.04 6.46 -11.62
CA LEU A 144 19.40 5.18 -11.01
C LEU A 144 18.20 4.49 -10.35
N ILE A 145 17.38 5.23 -9.61
CA ILE A 145 16.17 4.70 -8.97
C ILE A 145 15.16 4.24 -10.03
N LEU A 146 14.85 5.08 -11.01
CA LEU A 146 13.95 4.73 -12.11
C LEU A 146 14.47 3.56 -12.94
N GLY A 147 15.78 3.51 -13.18
CA GLY A 147 16.44 2.39 -13.84
C GLY A 147 16.32 1.10 -13.03
N ALA A 148 16.62 1.13 -11.74
CA ALA A 148 16.53 -0.04 -10.87
C ALA A 148 15.09 -0.54 -10.73
N VAL A 149 14.14 0.34 -10.45
CA VAL A 149 12.70 0.00 -10.36
C VAL A 149 12.18 -0.50 -11.70
N GLY A 150 12.58 0.14 -12.81
CA GLY A 150 12.23 -0.28 -14.17
C GLY A 150 12.78 -1.66 -14.52
N ILE A 151 14.04 -1.96 -14.17
CA ILE A 151 14.65 -3.29 -14.36
C ILE A 151 13.93 -4.34 -13.51
N VAL A 152 13.67 -4.07 -12.24
CA VAL A 152 12.95 -4.99 -11.35
C VAL A 152 11.53 -5.24 -11.86
N GLY A 153 10.82 -4.19 -12.25
CA GLY A 153 9.48 -4.28 -12.85
C GLY A 153 9.46 -5.06 -14.16
N PHE A 154 10.46 -4.83 -15.03
CA PHE A 154 10.62 -5.57 -16.28
C PHE A 154 10.93 -7.06 -16.05
N ILE A 155 11.80 -7.38 -15.09
CA ILE A 155 12.10 -8.76 -14.69
C ILE A 155 10.83 -9.42 -14.13
N ALA A 156 10.12 -8.76 -13.22
CA ALA A 156 8.87 -9.27 -12.64
C ALA A 156 7.83 -9.54 -13.73
N TRP A 157 7.61 -8.59 -14.64
CA TRP A 157 6.72 -8.75 -15.79
C TRP A 157 7.16 -9.90 -16.70
N TYR A 158 8.45 -10.01 -17.01
CA TYR A 158 8.99 -11.07 -17.85
C TYR A 158 8.78 -12.46 -17.23
N LEU A 159 9.05 -12.60 -15.93
CA LEU A 159 8.82 -13.84 -15.19
C LEU A 159 7.33 -14.21 -15.12
N MET A 160 6.46 -13.24 -14.82
CA MET A 160 5.00 -13.44 -14.80
C MET A 160 4.45 -13.81 -16.18
N ALA A 161 4.89 -13.12 -17.25
CA ALA A 161 4.49 -13.41 -18.61
C ALA A 161 4.95 -14.81 -19.06
N ARG A 162 6.12 -15.27 -18.57
CA ARG A 162 6.61 -16.63 -18.81
C ARG A 162 5.79 -17.68 -18.05
N ALA A 163 5.45 -17.42 -16.79
CA ALA A 163 4.60 -18.29 -15.97
C ALA A 163 3.18 -18.41 -16.55
N GLU A 164 2.59 -17.31 -17.03
CA GLU A 164 1.27 -17.32 -17.65
C GLU A 164 1.28 -18.09 -18.97
N LYS A 165 2.33 -17.92 -19.81
CA LYS A 165 2.50 -18.74 -21.02
C LYS A 165 2.66 -20.23 -20.69
N GLN A 166 3.32 -20.59 -19.59
CA GLN A 166 3.41 -21.99 -19.14
C GLN A 166 2.05 -22.50 -18.68
N ARG A 167 1.32 -21.74 -17.86
CA ARG A 167 -0.02 -22.08 -17.39
C ARG A 167 -1.01 -22.29 -18.53
N ILE A 168 -0.99 -21.41 -19.55
CA ILE A 168 -1.82 -21.57 -20.75
C ILE A 168 -1.45 -22.84 -21.53
N ARG A 169 -0.15 -23.18 -21.65
CA ARG A 169 0.30 -24.42 -22.31
C ARG A 169 -0.13 -25.67 -21.54
N ASP A 170 -0.09 -25.63 -20.22
CA ASP A 170 -0.50 -26.76 -19.37
C ASP A 170 -2.03 -26.97 -19.45
N ILE A 171 -2.82 -25.88 -19.48
CA ILE A 171 -4.27 -25.95 -19.75
C ILE A 171 -4.56 -26.52 -21.14
N GLN A 172 -3.79 -26.15 -22.17
CA GLN A 172 -3.95 -26.71 -23.52
C GLN A 172 -3.58 -28.18 -23.62
N ARG A 173 -2.55 -28.63 -22.89
CA ARG A 173 -2.17 -30.06 -22.80
C ARG A 173 -3.24 -30.88 -22.08
N ALA A 174 -3.78 -30.36 -20.98
CA ALA A 174 -4.87 -31.01 -20.24
C ALA A 174 -6.19 -31.10 -21.03
N ARG A 175 -6.42 -30.23 -22.03
CA ARG A 175 -7.59 -30.31 -22.93
C ARG A 175 -7.40 -31.28 -24.11
N ARG A 176 -6.18 -31.76 -24.37
CA ARG A 176 -5.85 -32.62 -25.53
C ARG A 176 -5.58 -34.08 -25.18
N GLY A 177 -5.41 -34.40 -23.89
CA GLY A 177 -5.39 -35.78 -23.37
C GLY A 177 -6.73 -36.12 -22.76
#